data_AF-A0A3B9SW23-F1
#
_entry.id   AF-A0A3B9SW23-F1
#
_cell.length_a   1.000
_cell.length_b   1.000
_cell.length_c   1.000
_cell.angle_alpha   90.00
_cell.angle_beta   90.00
_cell.angle_gamma   90.00
#
_symmetry.space_group_name_H-M   'P 1'
#
loop_
_entity.id
_entity.type
_entity.pdbx_description
1 polymer ?
#
loop_
_entity_poly.entity_id
_entity_poly.type
_entity_poly.pdbx_seq_one_letter_code
_entity_poly.pdbx_strand_id
1 'polypeptide(L)'
;MINTFKKPIINLITVVVISFCFLVNMICVTQAQTSVSQKRSEEDIKIQLESELKNSIPFLEETDRDNVTIINTDLGYSYNEKEGLMKIDVYKVDKNGMVTLKTGQKIPVLQEKELDLSYDSGILATYEPYRRVKSNNGYRKCEGYINLPSSSNLRGVDSSGEAAYNYFGIENTYGVNDECGLFYASGTYNNKWWVYHNFNGNWVWDMKPTGGISPGTRVFMRLYVPQDNQLAFRYEYSGGSETILYTSGCGSTKYNGANQKLRRLTTLLVNNTNSYSRDNIWQNIYIATPSNMHLWGTSDTSGVTTTNYVSVTETNRYYNETVNINIP
;
A
#
# COMPACT_ATOMS: atom_id res chain seq x y z
N MET A 1 21.08 1.01 48.26
CA MET A 1 20.90 0.97 46.81
C MET A 1 20.13 -0.30 46.46
N ILE A 2 18.82 -0.19 46.23
CA ILE A 2 17.98 -1.30 45.77
C ILE A 2 17.52 -0.91 44.36
N ASN A 3 18.04 -1.62 43.34
CA ASN A 3 17.64 -1.46 41.95
C ASN A 3 16.36 -2.25 41.70
N THR A 4 15.22 -1.56 41.64
CA THR A 4 13.99 -2.09 41.05
C THR A 4 14.04 -1.92 39.53
N PHE A 5 14.27 -3.02 38.82
CA PHE A 5 14.02 -3.10 37.37
C PHE A 5 12.51 -3.06 37.13
N LYS A 6 12.02 -1.99 36.47
CA LYS A 6 10.68 -1.96 35.88
C LYS A 6 10.69 -2.82 34.62
N LYS A 7 9.79 -3.81 34.56
CA LYS A 7 9.49 -4.58 33.34
C LYS A 7 8.95 -3.65 32.24
N PRO A 8 9.27 -3.89 30.96
CA PRO A 8 8.65 -3.17 29.86
C PRO A 8 7.20 -3.63 29.70
N ILE A 9 6.30 -2.66 29.55
CA ILE A 9 4.92 -2.85 29.13
C ILE A 9 4.97 -3.15 27.63
N ILE A 10 4.72 -4.41 27.25
CA ILE A 10 4.52 -4.80 25.86
C ILE A 10 3.09 -4.38 25.50
N ASN A 11 2.96 -3.40 24.60
CA ASN A 11 1.66 -3.04 24.05
C ASN A 11 1.24 -4.13 23.04
N LEU A 12 0.21 -4.88 23.41
CA LEU A 12 -0.44 -5.89 22.57
C LEU A 12 -1.11 -5.19 21.37
N ILE A 13 -0.69 -5.49 20.15
CA ILE A 13 -1.36 -5.05 18.92
C ILE A 13 -2.18 -6.22 18.41
N THR A 14 -3.51 -6.12 18.50
CA THR A 14 -4.45 -7.12 17.97
C THR A 14 -4.78 -6.78 16.52
N VAL A 15 -4.56 -7.72 15.60
CA VAL A 15 -4.88 -7.59 14.17
C VAL A 15 -6.10 -8.46 13.87
N VAL A 16 -7.10 -7.94 13.12
CA VAL A 16 -8.33 -8.70 12.83
C VAL A 16 -8.71 -8.65 11.35
N VAL A 17 -9.03 -9.83 10.79
CA VAL A 17 -9.48 -10.04 9.41
C VAL A 17 -10.95 -10.50 9.46
N ILE A 18 -11.82 -9.93 8.61
CA ILE A 18 -13.21 -10.39 8.42
C ILE A 18 -13.34 -11.02 7.03
N SER A 19 -13.85 -12.25 6.97
CA SER A 19 -14.24 -12.96 5.75
C SER A 19 -15.75 -12.80 5.52
N PHE A 20 -16.15 -12.28 4.36
CA PHE A 20 -17.54 -12.25 3.89
C PHE A 20 -17.75 -13.40 2.89
N CYS A 21 -18.69 -14.30 3.16
CA CYS A 21 -19.08 -15.35 2.21
C CYS A 21 -20.19 -14.82 1.26
N PHE A 22 -19.82 -14.23 0.12
CA PHE A 22 -20.77 -14.02 -0.99
C PHE A 22 -20.70 -15.15 -2.01
N LEU A 23 -21.82 -15.85 -2.18
CA LEU A 23 -22.05 -16.86 -3.22
C LEU A 23 -22.17 -16.13 -4.58
N VAL A 24 -21.16 -16.23 -5.46
CA VAL A 24 -21.26 -15.75 -6.84
C VAL A 24 -22.04 -16.77 -7.67
N ASN A 25 -23.20 -16.33 -8.15
CA ASN A 25 -24.06 -17.07 -9.09
C ASN A 25 -23.35 -17.26 -10.44
N MET A 26 -23.18 -18.52 -10.87
CA MET A 26 -23.07 -18.86 -12.29
C MET A 26 -24.06 -20.00 -12.59
N ILE A 27 -24.97 -19.72 -13.51
CA ILE A 27 -26.14 -20.54 -13.83
C ILE A 27 -25.74 -21.81 -14.59
N CYS A 28 -26.06 -22.97 -14.01
CA CYS A 28 -26.55 -24.13 -14.76
C CYS A 28 -27.60 -24.90 -13.91
N VAL A 29 -28.82 -24.90 -14.44
CA VAL A 29 -30.03 -25.70 -14.17
C VAL A 29 -29.63 -27.17 -13.86
N THR A 30 -30.10 -27.93 -12.86
CA THR A 30 -31.36 -28.09 -12.12
C THR A 30 -31.10 -29.03 -10.94
N GLN A 31 -31.59 -28.73 -9.74
CA GLN A 31 -32.42 -29.63 -8.92
C GLN A 31 -32.81 -28.89 -7.63
N ALA A 32 -34.10 -28.93 -7.32
CA ALA A 32 -34.64 -28.39 -6.08
C ALA A 32 -33.98 -29.10 -4.88
N GLN A 33 -33.21 -28.37 -4.09
CA GLN A 33 -32.89 -28.77 -2.73
C GLN A 33 -33.22 -27.62 -1.78
N THR A 34 -34.31 -27.85 -1.06
CA THR A 34 -34.65 -27.30 0.25
C THR A 34 -33.46 -26.75 1.02
N SER A 35 -33.60 -25.52 1.51
CA SER A 35 -32.73 -24.88 2.50
C SER A 35 -32.68 -25.69 3.80
N VAL A 36 -31.80 -26.68 3.84
CA VAL A 36 -31.32 -27.27 5.09
C VAL A 36 -30.21 -26.36 5.57
N SER A 37 -30.47 -25.55 6.59
CA SER A 37 -29.38 -24.96 7.39
C SER A 37 -28.67 -26.13 8.06
N GLN A 38 -27.69 -26.72 7.37
CA GLN A 38 -26.78 -27.66 8.01
C GLN A 38 -26.13 -26.87 9.15
N LYS A 39 -26.45 -27.24 10.39
CA LYS A 39 -25.65 -26.84 11.55
C LYS A 39 -24.25 -27.37 11.27
N ARG A 40 -23.38 -26.52 10.76
CA ARG A 40 -21.94 -26.81 10.71
C ARG A 40 -21.49 -27.10 12.13
N SER A 41 -20.69 -28.14 12.30
CA SER A 41 -20.12 -28.42 13.61
C SER A 41 -19.16 -27.29 13.99
N GLU A 42 -18.94 -27.07 15.28
CA GLU A 42 -17.93 -26.09 15.73
C GLU A 42 -16.53 -26.46 15.21
N GLU A 43 -16.26 -27.75 14.99
CA GLU A 43 -15.02 -28.24 14.39
C GLU A 43 -14.87 -27.81 12.93
N ASP A 44 -15.94 -27.89 12.12
CA ASP A 44 -15.91 -27.42 10.72
C ASP A 44 -15.67 -25.90 10.63
N ILE A 45 -16.28 -25.14 11.55
CA ILE A 45 -16.11 -23.69 11.64
C ILE A 45 -14.66 -23.36 12.04
N LYS A 46 -14.12 -24.08 13.02
CA LYS A 46 -12.73 -23.93 13.46
C LYS A 46 -11.76 -24.19 12.31
N ILE A 47 -11.89 -25.32 11.61
CA ILE A 47 -11.04 -25.68 10.46
C ILE A 47 -11.12 -24.60 9.37
N GLN A 48 -12.33 -24.09 9.08
CA GLN A 48 -12.50 -23.00 8.12
C GLN A 48 -11.74 -21.75 8.55
N LEU A 49 -11.95 -21.24 9.77
CA LEU A 49 -11.33 -20.00 10.23
C LEU A 49 -9.82 -20.14 10.44
N GLU A 50 -9.34 -21.33 10.82
CA GLU A 50 -7.90 -21.66 10.84
C GLU A 50 -7.28 -21.58 9.44
N SER A 51 -7.96 -22.13 8.44
CA SER A 51 -7.51 -22.05 7.05
C SER A 51 -7.54 -20.61 6.55
N GLU A 52 -8.56 -19.83 6.87
CA GLU A 52 -8.63 -18.40 6.55
C GLU A 52 -7.46 -17.65 7.19
N LEU A 53 -7.14 -17.91 8.47
CA LEU A 53 -6.00 -17.28 9.15
C LEU A 53 -4.67 -17.61 8.47
N LYS A 54 -4.45 -18.88 8.13
CA LYS A 54 -3.25 -19.34 7.43
C LYS A 54 -3.15 -18.73 6.02
N ASN A 55 -4.27 -18.60 5.32
CA ASN A 55 -4.31 -18.09 3.95
C ASN A 55 -4.23 -16.56 3.87
N SER A 56 -4.84 -15.85 4.82
CA SER A 56 -4.78 -14.38 4.90
C SER A 56 -3.42 -13.89 5.40
N ILE A 57 -2.64 -14.76 6.07
CA ILE A 57 -1.40 -14.35 6.74
C ILE A 57 -0.23 -15.33 6.55
N PRO A 58 0.26 -15.55 5.31
CA PRO A 58 1.47 -16.36 5.10
C PRO A 58 2.74 -15.72 5.68
N PHE A 59 2.71 -14.43 6.07
CA PHE A 59 3.90 -13.58 6.22
C PHE A 59 4.14 -12.99 7.62
N LEU A 60 3.33 -13.34 8.63
CA LEU A 60 3.66 -13.04 10.03
C LEU A 60 4.57 -14.14 10.59
N GLU A 61 5.61 -13.75 11.33
CA GLU A 61 6.37 -14.68 12.17
C GLU A 61 5.41 -15.39 13.13
N GLU A 62 5.72 -16.63 13.51
CA GLU A 62 4.85 -17.50 14.31
C GLU A 62 4.37 -16.80 15.60
N THR A 63 5.23 -15.98 16.21
CA THR A 63 4.93 -15.18 17.42
C THR A 63 3.92 -14.05 17.21
N ASP A 64 3.74 -13.57 15.98
CA ASP A 64 2.80 -12.49 15.67
C ASP A 64 1.41 -13.03 15.34
N ARG A 65 1.30 -14.30 14.92
CA ARG A 65 0.02 -14.98 14.61
C ARG A 65 -0.84 -15.17 15.85
N ASP A 66 -0.21 -15.41 16.99
CA ASP A 66 -0.85 -15.48 18.31
C ASP A 66 -1.64 -14.22 18.68
N ASN A 67 -1.35 -13.08 18.04
CA ASN A 67 -2.01 -11.79 18.30
C ASN A 67 -3.08 -11.44 17.27
N VAL A 68 -3.35 -12.31 16.29
CA VAL A 68 -4.35 -12.09 15.25
C VAL A 68 -5.65 -12.83 15.58
N THR A 69 -6.78 -12.14 15.49
CA THR A 69 -8.11 -12.76 15.64
C THR A 69 -8.90 -12.61 14.35
N ILE A 70 -9.34 -13.70 13.72
CA ILE A 70 -10.34 -13.63 12.64
C ILE A 70 -11.72 -13.55 13.25
N ILE A 71 -12.59 -12.72 12.67
CA ILE A 71 -14.00 -12.62 13.05
C ILE A 71 -14.87 -12.98 11.86
N ASN A 72 -15.75 -13.97 12.04
CA ASN A 72 -16.82 -14.27 11.11
C ASN A 72 -18.16 -13.94 11.75
N THR A 73 -18.72 -12.80 11.34
CA THR A 73 -19.96 -12.25 11.92
C THR A 73 -21.19 -13.05 11.53
N ASP A 74 -21.17 -13.75 10.40
CA ASP A 74 -22.30 -14.54 9.89
C ASP A 74 -22.44 -15.84 10.68
N LEU A 75 -21.30 -16.46 11.01
CA LEU A 75 -21.26 -17.66 11.84
C LEU A 75 -21.35 -17.31 13.34
N GLY A 76 -21.04 -16.08 13.73
CA GLY A 76 -21.03 -15.64 15.13
C GLY A 76 -19.84 -16.19 15.91
N TYR A 77 -18.69 -16.35 15.25
CA TYR A 77 -17.46 -16.85 15.86
C TYR A 77 -16.26 -15.96 15.56
N SER A 78 -15.29 -16.02 16.46
CA SER A 78 -13.92 -15.54 16.24
C SER A 78 -12.93 -16.69 16.42
N TYR A 79 -11.79 -16.60 15.76
CA TYR A 79 -10.70 -17.57 15.91
C TYR A 79 -9.37 -16.85 16.12
N ASN A 80 -8.60 -17.31 17.09
CA ASN A 80 -7.23 -16.89 17.35
C ASN A 80 -6.39 -18.14 17.65
N GLU A 81 -5.13 -18.18 17.24
CA GLU A 81 -4.29 -19.38 17.38
C GLU A 81 -4.02 -19.76 18.85
N LYS A 82 -3.96 -18.77 19.74
CA LYS A 82 -3.73 -18.94 21.17
C LYS A 82 -5.02 -19.22 21.96
N GLU A 83 -6.11 -18.53 21.62
CA GLU A 83 -7.38 -18.60 22.35
C GLU A 83 -8.38 -19.62 21.75
N GLY A 84 -8.11 -20.09 20.53
CA GLY A 84 -8.96 -21.03 19.80
C GLY A 84 -10.24 -20.39 19.24
N LEU A 85 -11.22 -21.24 18.92
CA LEU A 85 -12.53 -20.80 18.45
C LEU A 85 -13.35 -20.28 19.63
N MET A 86 -13.84 -19.05 19.51
CA MET A 86 -14.71 -18.42 20.50
C MET A 86 -16.02 -17.98 19.85
N LYS A 87 -17.13 -18.20 20.54
CA LYS A 87 -18.42 -17.66 20.10
C LYS A 87 -18.51 -16.18 20.46
N ILE A 88 -18.99 -15.36 19.52
CA ILE A 88 -19.11 -13.92 19.71
C ILE A 88 -20.54 -13.45 19.45
N ASP A 89 -20.95 -12.49 20.25
CA ASP A 89 -22.22 -11.79 20.11
C ASP A 89 -21.96 -10.38 19.58
N VAL A 90 -22.02 -10.20 18.27
CA VAL A 90 -21.79 -8.90 17.64
C VAL A 90 -23.00 -7.99 17.89
N TYR A 91 -22.74 -6.80 18.44
CA TYR A 91 -23.75 -5.75 18.64
C TYR A 91 -23.83 -4.81 17.45
N LYS A 92 -22.69 -4.31 16.99
CA LYS A 92 -22.60 -3.43 15.81
C LYS A 92 -21.21 -3.47 15.19
N VAL A 93 -21.16 -3.21 13.88
CA VAL A 93 -19.93 -2.85 13.17
C VAL A 93 -20.07 -1.40 12.73
N ASP A 94 -19.11 -0.54 13.09
CA ASP A 94 -19.15 0.85 12.64
C ASP A 94 -18.49 1.04 11.27
N LYS A 95 -18.68 2.23 10.69
CA LYS A 95 -18.17 2.61 9.36
C LYS A 95 -16.64 2.61 9.24
N ASN A 96 -15.92 2.52 10.36
CA ASN A 96 -14.45 2.45 10.38
C ASN A 96 -13.97 1.01 10.57
N GLY A 97 -14.86 0.02 10.54
CA GLY A 97 -14.53 -1.37 10.80
C GLY A 97 -14.39 -1.72 12.27
N MET A 98 -14.86 -0.92 13.24
CA MET A 98 -14.84 -1.39 14.64
C MET A 98 -16.04 -2.32 14.91
N VAL A 99 -15.77 -3.57 15.28
CA VAL A 99 -16.77 -4.49 15.83
C VAL A 99 -16.94 -4.19 17.31
N THR A 100 -18.17 -3.92 17.73
CA THR A 100 -18.54 -3.86 19.15
C THR A 100 -19.32 -5.12 19.49
N LEU A 101 -18.87 -5.88 20.49
CA LEU A 101 -19.58 -7.03 21.03
C LEU A 101 -20.68 -6.57 22.00
N LYS A 102 -21.70 -7.39 22.27
CA LYS A 102 -22.75 -7.11 23.26
C LYS A 102 -22.18 -6.93 24.67
N THR A 103 -21.00 -7.47 24.95
CA THR A 103 -20.24 -7.25 26.19
C THR A 103 -19.71 -5.81 26.33
N GLY A 104 -19.75 -5.02 25.25
CA GLY A 104 -19.16 -3.68 25.17
C GLY A 104 -17.71 -3.65 24.70
N GLN A 105 -17.06 -4.82 24.57
CA GLN A 105 -15.71 -4.93 24.02
C GLN A 105 -15.68 -4.43 22.57
N LYS A 106 -14.65 -3.67 22.22
CA LYS A 106 -14.43 -3.12 20.87
C LYS A 106 -13.20 -3.77 20.24
N ILE A 107 -13.34 -4.23 19.02
CA ILE A 107 -12.31 -4.93 18.26
C ILE A 107 -12.14 -4.21 16.91
N PRO A 108 -10.94 -3.70 16.58
CA PRO A 108 -10.67 -3.06 15.29
C PRO A 108 -10.59 -4.11 14.19
N VAL A 109 -11.31 -3.93 13.07
CA VAL A 109 -11.27 -4.80 11.89
C VAL A 109 -10.49 -4.14 10.76
N LEU A 110 -9.63 -4.91 10.11
CA LEU A 110 -9.15 -4.60 8.76
C LEU A 110 -10.21 -5.06 7.76
N GLN A 111 -10.93 -4.11 7.16
CA GLN A 111 -11.83 -4.42 6.04
C GLN A 111 -10.98 -4.70 4.80
N GLU A 112 -11.15 -5.87 4.20
CA GLU A 112 -10.81 -6.05 2.79
C GLU A 112 -11.72 -5.12 1.99
N LYS A 113 -11.14 -4.05 1.44
CA LYS A 113 -11.88 -3.12 0.59
C LYS A 113 -12.03 -3.78 -0.78
N GLU A 114 -13.27 -4.12 -1.16
CA GLU A 114 -13.59 -4.45 -2.55
C GLU A 114 -13.11 -3.32 -3.47
N LEU A 115 -12.27 -3.68 -4.44
CA LEU A 115 -11.74 -2.77 -5.45
C LEU A 115 -12.86 -2.43 -6.45
N ASP A 116 -13.27 -1.17 -6.46
CA ASP A 116 -14.02 -0.59 -7.58
C ASP A 116 -13.05 -0.41 -8.76
N LEU A 117 -13.02 -1.40 -9.65
CA LEU A 117 -12.17 -1.43 -10.84
C LEU A 117 -12.89 -0.77 -12.03
N SER A 118 -13.13 0.53 -11.97
CA SER A 118 -13.45 1.30 -13.19
C SER A 118 -12.16 1.70 -13.90
N TYR A 119 -11.75 0.87 -14.86
CA TYR A 119 -10.53 1.03 -15.68
C TYR A 119 -10.70 2.07 -16.78
N ASP A 120 -9.71 2.95 -16.93
CA ASP A 120 -9.41 3.68 -18.17
C ASP A 120 -7.99 3.32 -18.64
N SER A 121 -7.82 3.35 -19.95
CA SER A 121 -6.90 2.58 -20.80
C SER A 121 -5.38 2.70 -20.58
N GLY A 122 -4.68 1.57 -20.83
CA GLY A 122 -3.27 1.53 -21.26
C GLY A 122 -2.31 0.81 -20.32
N ILE A 123 -1.93 -0.43 -20.67
CA ILE A 123 -1.17 -1.43 -19.88
C ILE A 123 -2.07 -2.22 -18.92
N LEU A 124 -2.65 -3.31 -19.42
CA LEU A 124 -3.45 -4.25 -18.63
C LEU A 124 -2.53 -5.16 -17.83
N ALA A 125 -1.88 -4.62 -16.80
CA ALA A 125 -1.32 -5.46 -15.75
C ALA A 125 -2.47 -6.19 -15.05
N THR A 126 -2.38 -7.51 -14.94
CA THR A 126 -3.39 -8.32 -14.21
C THR A 126 -3.41 -7.98 -12.73
N TYR A 127 -2.26 -7.60 -12.18
CA TYR A 127 -2.07 -7.21 -10.79
C TYR A 127 -1.45 -5.83 -10.70
N GLU A 128 -2.07 -4.96 -9.90
CA GLU A 128 -1.54 -3.65 -9.51
C GLU A 128 -1.68 -3.41 -7.99
N PRO A 129 -1.04 -4.23 -7.14
CA PRO A 129 -0.98 -3.93 -5.72
C PRO A 129 -0.18 -2.66 -5.45
N TYR A 130 -0.67 -1.80 -4.54
CA TYR A 130 -0.01 -0.55 -4.19
C TYR A 130 -0.17 -0.14 -2.73
N ARG A 131 0.83 0.61 -2.25
CA ARG A 131 0.78 1.42 -1.03
C ARG A 131 0.77 2.90 -1.42
N ARG A 132 -0.30 3.62 -1.08
CA ARG A 132 -0.50 5.04 -1.40
C ARG A 132 -0.72 5.89 -0.17
N VAL A 133 0.05 6.97 -0.03
CA VAL A 133 -0.14 8.02 0.99
C VAL A 133 -0.44 9.34 0.31
N LYS A 134 -1.52 10.02 0.70
CA LYS A 134 -1.93 11.32 0.16
C LYS A 134 -1.97 12.38 1.25
N SER A 135 -1.46 13.57 0.95
CA SER A 135 -1.48 14.70 1.87
C SER A 135 -2.81 15.44 1.86
N ASN A 136 -3.01 16.38 2.78
CA ASN A 136 -4.02 17.41 2.70
C ASN A 136 -3.75 18.35 1.52
N ASN A 137 -4.73 19.20 1.18
CA ASN A 137 -4.49 20.25 0.19
C ASN A 137 -3.51 21.30 0.75
N GLY A 138 -2.78 22.00 -0.13
CA GLY A 138 -1.98 23.18 0.24
C GLY A 138 -0.47 23.02 0.08
N TYR A 139 0.00 21.86 -0.38
CA TYR A 139 1.43 21.58 -0.54
C TYR A 139 1.87 21.65 -2.00
N ARG A 140 3.11 22.09 -2.20
CA ARG A 140 3.72 22.27 -3.52
C ARG A 140 4.92 21.36 -3.77
N LYS A 141 5.43 20.72 -2.73
CA LYS A 141 6.68 19.97 -2.74
C LYS A 141 6.67 18.82 -1.75
N CYS A 142 7.18 17.67 -2.17
CA CYS A 142 7.58 16.57 -1.31
C CYS A 142 9.00 16.12 -1.66
N GLU A 143 9.75 15.71 -0.66
CA GLU A 143 11.10 15.19 -0.85
C GLU A 143 11.47 14.18 0.23
N GLY A 144 12.44 13.32 -0.05
CA GLY A 144 12.94 12.37 0.93
C GLY A 144 13.81 11.32 0.28
N TYR A 145 14.08 10.24 1.00
CA TYR A 145 14.89 9.14 0.52
C TYR A 145 14.05 7.90 0.28
N ILE A 146 14.47 7.11 -0.69
CA ILE A 146 14.08 5.71 -0.83
C ILE A 146 15.35 4.85 -0.90
N ASN A 147 15.41 3.78 -0.12
CA ASN A 147 16.33 2.68 -0.40
C ASN A 147 15.60 1.73 -1.34
N LEU A 148 16.11 1.61 -2.56
CA LEU A 148 15.53 0.76 -3.58
C LEU A 148 15.78 -0.72 -3.24
N PRO A 149 14.84 -1.61 -3.57
CA PRO A 149 15.05 -3.06 -3.48
C PRO A 149 16.35 -3.49 -4.16
N SER A 150 17.04 -4.46 -3.56
CA SER A 150 18.12 -5.20 -4.24
C SER A 150 17.54 -6.09 -5.35
N SER A 151 18.39 -6.57 -6.26
CA SER A 151 17.93 -7.43 -7.36
C SER A 151 17.25 -8.72 -6.88
N SER A 152 17.67 -9.29 -5.74
CA SER A 152 17.02 -10.48 -5.16
C SER A 152 15.63 -10.21 -4.61
N ASN A 153 15.28 -8.94 -4.41
CA ASN A 153 14.01 -8.45 -3.90
C ASN A 153 13.10 -7.89 -5.00
N LEU A 154 13.41 -8.17 -6.26
CA LEU A 154 12.60 -7.85 -7.43
C LEU A 154 12.37 -9.10 -8.27
N ARG A 155 11.11 -9.42 -8.58
CA ARG A 155 10.74 -10.56 -9.43
C ARG A 155 9.43 -10.31 -10.17
N GLY A 156 9.31 -10.87 -11.37
CA GLY A 156 8.10 -10.83 -12.18
C GLY A 156 7.88 -9.52 -12.94
N VAL A 157 8.86 -8.63 -12.90
CA VAL A 157 8.94 -7.41 -13.70
C VAL A 157 9.69 -7.71 -14.99
N ASP A 158 9.14 -7.35 -16.14
CA ASP A 158 9.64 -7.70 -17.46
C ASP A 158 9.51 -6.52 -18.45
N SER A 159 10.00 -6.67 -19.68
CA SER A 159 9.94 -5.59 -20.67
C SER A 159 8.56 -5.40 -21.33
N SER A 160 7.56 -6.21 -20.97
CA SER A 160 6.24 -6.29 -21.60
C SER A 160 5.19 -5.40 -20.93
N GLY A 161 5.64 -4.32 -20.26
CA GLY A 161 4.78 -3.43 -19.47
C GLY A 161 4.68 -3.81 -17.98
N GLU A 162 5.40 -4.83 -17.53
CA GLU A 162 5.48 -5.21 -16.12
C GLU A 162 6.62 -4.46 -15.41
N ALA A 163 6.33 -3.69 -14.36
CA ALA A 163 7.36 -2.91 -13.67
C ALA A 163 7.04 -2.66 -12.19
N ALA A 164 8.09 -2.49 -11.40
CA ALA A 164 7.98 -1.98 -10.04
C ALA A 164 8.19 -0.47 -10.04
N TYR A 165 7.37 0.28 -9.30
CA TYR A 165 7.42 1.74 -9.28
C TYR A 165 7.49 2.29 -7.87
N ASN A 166 8.27 3.35 -7.72
CA ASN A 166 8.35 4.17 -6.52
C ASN A 166 8.34 5.65 -6.93
N TYR A 167 7.31 6.38 -6.54
CA TYR A 167 7.11 7.73 -7.08
C TYR A 167 6.44 8.70 -6.13
N PHE A 168 6.58 9.97 -6.49
CA PHE A 168 5.77 11.06 -5.98
C PHE A 168 4.77 11.50 -7.03
N GLY A 169 3.65 12.06 -6.59
CA GLY A 169 2.69 12.67 -7.50
C GLY A 169 2.04 13.92 -6.93
N ILE A 170 1.46 14.71 -7.81
CA ILE A 170 0.58 15.84 -7.50
C ILE A 170 -0.81 15.49 -8.05
N GLU A 171 -1.81 15.59 -7.19
CA GLU A 171 -3.20 15.43 -7.54
C GLU A 171 -3.90 16.76 -7.29
N ASN A 172 -4.59 17.30 -8.29
CA ASN A 172 -5.44 18.47 -8.10
C ASN A 172 -6.90 18.06 -7.85
N THR A 173 -7.72 19.01 -7.42
CA THR A 173 -9.17 18.78 -7.19
C THR A 173 -9.97 18.43 -8.45
N TYR A 174 -9.40 18.61 -9.65
CA TYR A 174 -10.02 18.28 -10.93
C TYR A 174 -9.68 16.86 -11.40
N GLY A 175 -8.98 16.07 -10.59
CA GLY A 175 -8.61 14.69 -10.91
C GLY A 175 -7.39 14.55 -11.82
N VAL A 176 -6.70 15.65 -12.14
CA VAL A 176 -5.40 15.59 -12.83
C VAL A 176 -4.37 15.01 -11.88
N ASN A 177 -3.70 13.97 -12.34
CA ASN A 177 -2.62 13.29 -11.64
C ASN A 177 -1.35 13.45 -12.46
N ASP A 178 -0.36 14.12 -11.85
CA ASP A 178 0.97 14.27 -12.42
C ASP A 178 1.96 13.51 -11.54
N GLU A 179 2.66 12.53 -12.11
CA GLU A 179 3.52 11.60 -11.38
C GLU A 179 4.94 11.65 -11.92
N CYS A 180 5.92 11.62 -11.02
CA CYS A 180 7.31 11.40 -11.39
C CYS A 180 7.97 10.49 -10.35
N GLY A 181 8.80 9.57 -10.83
CA GLY A 181 9.49 8.67 -9.93
C GLY A 181 10.43 7.75 -10.65
N LEU A 182 10.64 6.60 -10.04
CA LEU A 182 11.53 5.57 -10.51
C LEU A 182 10.71 4.33 -10.85
N PHE A 183 11.02 3.71 -11.99
CA PHE A 183 10.52 2.40 -12.35
C PHE A 183 11.66 1.42 -12.56
N TYR A 184 11.40 0.15 -12.31
CA TYR A 184 12.30 -0.95 -12.59
C TYR A 184 11.59 -1.97 -13.47
N ALA A 185 12.23 -2.33 -14.58
CA ALA A 185 11.82 -3.41 -15.45
C ALA A 185 13.05 -4.24 -15.82
N SER A 186 12.86 -5.54 -16.03
CA SER A 186 13.93 -6.43 -16.48
C SER A 186 14.06 -6.43 -18.01
N GLY A 187 15.06 -7.13 -18.55
CA GLY A 187 15.26 -7.25 -20.00
C GLY A 187 15.76 -5.95 -20.63
N THR A 188 14.92 -5.31 -21.45
CA THR A 188 15.23 -4.10 -22.26
C THR A 188 15.79 -2.94 -21.43
N TYR A 189 15.51 -2.88 -20.13
CA TYR A 189 15.95 -1.82 -19.22
C TYR A 189 17.15 -2.21 -18.36
N ASN A 190 17.87 -3.28 -18.74
CA ASN A 190 19.13 -3.73 -18.16
C ASN A 190 19.10 -3.97 -16.65
N ASN A 191 17.94 -4.33 -16.09
CA ASN A 191 17.78 -4.59 -14.66
C ASN A 191 18.21 -3.37 -13.81
N LYS A 192 17.80 -2.17 -14.23
CA LYS A 192 18.07 -0.90 -13.56
C LYS A 192 16.77 -0.15 -13.25
N TRP A 193 16.89 0.77 -12.31
CA TRP A 193 15.87 1.78 -12.04
C TRP A 193 16.08 2.99 -12.94
N TRP A 194 15.00 3.50 -13.50
CA TRP A 194 15.00 4.63 -14.42
C TRP A 194 13.92 5.64 -14.03
N VAL A 195 14.14 6.90 -14.39
CA VAL A 195 13.12 7.93 -14.21
C VAL A 195 12.00 7.76 -15.23
N TYR A 196 10.78 7.97 -14.76
CA TYR A 196 9.61 8.14 -15.62
C TYR A 196 8.76 9.30 -15.14
N HIS A 197 7.86 9.74 -16.00
CA HIS A 197 6.74 10.57 -15.63
C HIS A 197 5.43 10.07 -16.25
N ASN A 198 4.32 10.43 -15.61
CA ASN A 198 2.97 10.22 -16.12
C ASN A 198 2.16 11.49 -15.88
N PHE A 199 1.82 12.20 -16.95
CA PHE A 199 0.99 13.41 -16.88
C PHE A 199 -0.30 13.19 -17.65
N ASN A 200 -1.42 13.26 -16.95
CA ASN A 200 -2.76 13.01 -17.51
C ASN A 200 -2.86 11.67 -18.27
N GLY A 201 -2.27 10.61 -17.71
CA GLY A 201 -2.29 9.26 -18.30
C GLY A 201 -1.22 9.02 -19.38
N ASN A 202 -0.42 10.02 -19.73
CA ASN A 202 0.66 9.86 -20.71
C ASN A 202 1.94 9.42 -20.01
N TRP A 203 2.19 8.11 -20.02
CA TRP A 203 3.39 7.50 -19.48
C TRP A 203 4.60 7.72 -20.41
N VAL A 204 5.69 8.23 -19.86
CA VAL A 204 6.95 8.45 -20.56
C VAL A 204 8.09 7.93 -19.71
N TRP A 205 8.89 7.03 -20.29
CA TRP A 205 10.14 6.58 -19.70
C TRP A 205 11.26 7.53 -20.12
N ASP A 206 11.71 8.38 -19.20
CA ASP A 206 12.71 9.41 -19.48
C ASP A 206 14.11 8.82 -19.77
N MET A 207 14.33 7.53 -19.45
CA MET A 207 15.60 6.82 -19.63
C MET A 207 16.79 7.57 -18.99
N LYS A 208 16.51 8.22 -17.84
CA LYS A 208 17.50 8.90 -17.00
C LYS A 208 17.68 8.16 -15.67
N PRO A 209 18.87 8.28 -15.04
CA PRO A 209 20.14 8.77 -15.60
C PRO A 209 20.71 7.80 -16.65
N THR A 210 21.67 8.26 -17.46
CA THR A 210 22.36 7.37 -18.42
C THR A 210 22.99 6.18 -17.69
N GLY A 211 22.68 4.96 -18.14
CA GLY A 211 23.14 3.71 -17.52
C GLY A 211 22.26 3.21 -16.35
N GLY A 212 21.24 3.98 -15.96
CA GLY A 212 20.27 3.63 -14.93
C GLY A 212 20.83 3.61 -13.52
N ILE A 213 19.94 3.53 -12.53
CA ILE A 213 20.27 3.42 -11.12
C ILE A 213 20.29 1.93 -10.73
N SER A 214 21.36 1.46 -10.10
CA SER A 214 21.48 0.06 -9.69
C SER A 214 20.47 -0.29 -8.58
N PRO A 215 19.91 -1.51 -8.55
CA PRO A 215 19.17 -2.04 -7.41
C PRO A 215 19.96 -1.93 -6.09
N GLY A 216 19.26 -1.79 -4.97
CA GLY A 216 19.88 -1.60 -3.65
C GLY A 216 20.39 -0.18 -3.38
N THR A 217 20.26 0.74 -4.34
CA THR A 217 20.76 2.11 -4.19
C THR A 217 19.80 2.95 -3.35
N ARG A 218 20.37 3.77 -2.46
CA ARG A 218 19.64 4.85 -1.80
C ARG A 218 19.55 6.07 -2.73
N VAL A 219 18.34 6.56 -2.96
CA VAL A 219 18.05 7.70 -3.83
C VAL A 219 17.30 8.76 -3.04
N PHE A 220 17.80 9.99 -3.07
CA PHE A 220 17.02 11.16 -2.72
C PHE A 220 16.12 11.53 -3.89
N MET A 221 14.83 11.75 -3.63
CA MET A 221 13.86 12.21 -4.62
C MET A 221 13.20 13.49 -4.13
N ARG A 222 12.90 14.41 -5.04
CA ARG A 222 12.12 15.62 -4.78
C ARG A 222 11.21 15.91 -5.97
N LEU A 223 9.92 16.04 -5.71
CA LEU A 223 8.94 16.54 -6.65
C LEU A 223 8.43 17.90 -6.16
N TYR A 224 8.47 18.93 -7.01
CA TYR A 224 8.05 20.27 -6.62
C TYR A 224 7.53 21.11 -7.77
N VAL A 225 6.67 22.06 -7.44
CA VAL A 225 6.21 23.11 -8.36
C VAL A 225 7.14 24.32 -8.20
N PRO A 226 8.06 24.60 -9.15
CA PRO A 226 8.95 25.76 -9.08
C PRO A 226 8.22 27.08 -9.40
N GLN A 227 7.21 27.01 -10.26
CA GLN A 227 6.31 28.08 -10.68
C GLN A 227 4.97 27.45 -11.08
N ASP A 228 3.90 28.23 -11.07
CA ASP A 228 2.61 27.81 -11.64
C ASP A 228 2.79 27.15 -13.02
N ASN A 229 2.06 26.05 -13.21
CA ASN A 229 2.01 25.24 -14.42
C ASN A 229 3.33 24.56 -14.79
N GLN A 230 4.25 24.42 -13.83
CA GLN A 230 5.50 23.70 -14.00
C GLN A 230 5.65 22.62 -12.93
N LEU A 231 6.42 21.59 -13.24
CA LEU A 231 6.78 20.54 -12.30
C LEU A 231 8.26 20.23 -12.45
N ALA A 232 8.95 20.01 -11.35
CA ALA A 232 10.35 19.63 -11.35
C ALA A 232 10.55 18.36 -10.53
N PHE A 233 11.24 17.39 -11.12
CA PHE A 233 11.64 16.17 -10.45
C PHE A 233 13.17 16.14 -10.34
N ARG A 234 13.67 16.14 -9.11
CA ARG A 234 15.09 15.98 -8.79
C ARG A 234 15.32 14.60 -8.19
N TYR A 235 16.37 13.95 -8.64
CA TYR A 235 16.88 12.73 -8.03
C TYR A 235 18.39 12.85 -7.78
N GLU A 236 18.88 12.22 -6.72
CA GLU A 236 20.29 12.21 -6.33
C GLU A 236 20.66 10.88 -5.66
N TYR A 237 21.79 10.30 -6.06
CA TYR A 237 22.29 9.02 -5.57
C TYR A 237 23.82 8.98 -5.71
N SER A 238 24.47 7.91 -5.28
CA SER A 238 25.94 7.79 -5.29
C SER A 238 26.57 7.91 -6.68
N GLY A 239 25.82 7.66 -7.76
CA GLY A 239 26.29 7.78 -9.14
C GLY A 239 25.99 9.13 -9.80
N GLY A 240 25.28 10.05 -9.14
CA GLY A 240 25.01 11.39 -9.68
C GLY A 240 23.71 12.02 -9.22
N SER A 241 23.40 13.19 -9.77
CA SER A 241 22.16 13.92 -9.52
C SER A 241 21.70 14.66 -10.78
N GLU A 242 20.39 14.77 -10.98
CA GLU A 242 19.81 15.58 -12.06
C GLU A 242 18.49 16.19 -11.58
N THR A 243 18.09 17.29 -12.20
CA THR A 243 16.76 17.88 -12.06
C THR A 243 16.13 18.00 -13.44
N ILE A 244 14.98 17.40 -13.63
CA ILE A 244 14.19 17.47 -14.85
C ILE A 244 13.08 18.50 -14.61
N LEU A 245 12.97 19.48 -15.52
CA LEU A 245 11.91 20.48 -15.50
C LEU A 245 10.88 20.16 -16.59
N TYR A 246 9.63 20.01 -16.18
CA TYR A 246 8.48 19.77 -17.05
C TYR A 246 7.63 21.04 -17.14
N THR A 247 7.41 21.50 -18.37
CA THR A 247 6.61 22.71 -18.68
C THR A 247 5.36 22.40 -19.52
N SER A 248 5.25 21.19 -20.05
CA SER A 248 4.08 20.65 -20.74
C SER A 248 3.36 19.63 -19.83
N GLY A 249 2.06 19.44 -20.04
CA GLY A 249 1.25 18.47 -19.28
C GLY A 249 0.90 18.88 -17.84
N CYS A 250 1.64 19.81 -17.24
CA CYS A 250 1.50 20.23 -15.83
C CYS A 250 0.62 21.48 -15.65
N GLY A 251 -0.29 21.78 -16.59
CA GLY A 251 -1.00 23.08 -16.71
C GLY A 251 -1.92 23.46 -15.55
N SER A 252 -2.02 22.61 -14.54
CA SER A 252 -2.89 22.78 -13.38
C SER A 252 -2.14 22.88 -12.06
N THR A 253 -0.81 22.76 -12.08
CA THR A 253 0.02 22.89 -10.87
C THR A 253 0.17 24.35 -10.45
N LYS A 254 0.23 24.58 -9.15
CA LYS A 254 0.21 25.87 -8.47
C LYS A 254 1.33 25.92 -7.47
N TYR A 255 2.14 26.96 -7.59
CA TYR A 255 3.28 27.18 -6.70
C TYR A 255 2.82 27.30 -5.24
N ASN A 256 1.66 27.89 -4.99
CA ASN A 256 1.10 28.02 -3.65
C ASN A 256 0.49 26.73 -3.09
N GLY A 257 0.42 25.64 -3.85
CA GLY A 257 -0.18 24.37 -3.43
C GLY A 257 -1.72 24.38 -3.32
N ALA A 258 -2.39 25.45 -3.75
CA ALA A 258 -3.84 25.56 -3.67
C ALA A 258 -4.52 24.40 -4.42
N ASN A 259 -5.46 23.74 -3.75
CA ASN A 259 -6.22 22.61 -4.30
C ASN A 259 -5.36 21.43 -4.80
N GLN A 260 -4.15 21.29 -4.26
CA GLN A 260 -3.22 20.21 -4.59
C GLN A 260 -2.89 19.36 -3.38
N LYS A 261 -2.95 18.05 -3.60
CA LYS A 261 -2.40 17.04 -2.71
C LYS A 261 -1.13 16.49 -3.33
N LEU A 262 -0.16 16.23 -2.48
CA LEU A 262 0.96 15.37 -2.83
C LEU A 262 0.66 13.92 -2.48
N ARG A 263 1.18 13.03 -3.30
CA ARG A 263 1.09 11.58 -3.16
C ARG A 263 2.48 10.98 -3.12
N ARG A 264 2.65 9.95 -2.29
CA ARG A 264 3.76 8.99 -2.37
C ARG A 264 3.19 7.62 -2.65
N LEU A 265 3.83 6.85 -3.52
CA LEU A 265 3.33 5.54 -3.91
C LEU A 265 4.45 4.54 -4.21
N THR A 266 4.24 3.29 -3.76
CA THR A 266 4.97 2.10 -4.18
C THR A 266 3.97 1.13 -4.80
N THR A 267 4.19 0.69 -6.04
CA THR A 267 3.32 -0.26 -6.76
C THR A 267 4.15 -1.27 -7.55
N LEU A 268 3.52 -2.39 -7.88
CA LEU A 268 4.05 -3.41 -8.77
C LEU A 268 2.97 -3.72 -9.82
N LEU A 269 3.28 -3.47 -11.08
CA LEU A 269 2.41 -3.79 -12.22
C LEU A 269 2.95 -5.06 -12.85
N VAL A 270 2.19 -6.16 -12.78
CA VAL A 270 2.58 -7.45 -13.39
C VAL A 270 1.37 -8.22 -13.88
N ASN A 271 1.59 -9.15 -14.80
CA ASN A 271 0.62 -10.13 -15.29
C ASN A 271 0.75 -11.48 -14.60
N ASN A 272 1.93 -11.77 -14.06
CA ASN A 272 2.24 -13.09 -13.51
C ASN A 272 2.14 -13.13 -11.98
N THR A 273 1.65 -14.26 -11.48
CA THR A 273 1.78 -14.72 -10.08
C THR A 273 3.25 -14.95 -9.70
N ASN A 274 3.54 -15.12 -8.41
CA ASN A 274 4.91 -15.28 -7.87
C ASN A 274 5.83 -14.08 -8.15
N SER A 275 5.26 -12.88 -8.14
CA SER A 275 5.92 -11.62 -8.43
C SER A 275 6.06 -10.77 -7.18
N TYR A 276 7.16 -10.03 -7.04
CA TYR A 276 7.37 -9.24 -5.83
C TYR A 276 8.28 -8.03 -6.02
N SER A 277 8.05 -7.04 -5.16
CA SER A 277 8.93 -5.89 -4.92
C SER A 277 9.02 -5.69 -3.40
N ARG A 278 10.15 -6.11 -2.82
CA ARG A 278 10.37 -6.15 -1.37
C ARG A 278 11.43 -5.14 -0.93
N ASP A 279 11.36 -4.72 0.32
CA ASP A 279 12.29 -3.77 0.93
C ASP A 279 12.34 -2.42 0.20
N ASN A 280 11.18 -1.88 -0.20
CA ASN A 280 11.07 -0.49 -0.63
C ASN A 280 11.03 0.39 0.63
N ILE A 281 12.17 0.95 1.03
CA ILE A 281 12.29 1.67 2.31
C ILE A 281 12.25 3.17 2.07
N TRP A 282 11.12 3.80 2.36
CA TRP A 282 11.01 5.25 2.38
C TRP A 282 11.53 5.81 3.70
N GLN A 283 12.31 6.88 3.63
CA GLN A 283 12.91 7.52 4.80
C GLN A 283 12.92 9.04 4.71
N ASN A 284 12.65 9.68 5.84
CA ASN A 284 12.69 11.13 6.02
C ASN A 284 11.92 11.86 4.94
N ILE A 285 10.65 11.50 4.74
CA ILE A 285 9.79 12.20 3.78
C ILE A 285 9.34 13.53 4.38
N TYR A 286 9.64 14.62 3.70
CA TYR A 286 9.23 15.98 3.99
C TYR A 286 8.16 16.44 3.00
N ILE A 287 7.32 17.35 3.47
CA ILE A 287 6.34 18.05 2.66
C ILE A 287 6.46 19.56 2.90
N ALA A 288 6.14 20.37 1.89
CA ALA A 288 6.27 21.82 2.01
C ALA A 288 5.17 22.62 1.31
N THR A 289 4.81 23.72 1.96
CA THR A 289 4.11 24.86 1.37
C THR A 289 5.17 25.83 0.80
N PRO A 290 4.81 27.03 0.30
CA PRO A 290 5.80 28.05 -0.05
C PRO A 290 6.66 28.52 1.13
N SER A 291 6.12 28.52 2.35
CA SER A 291 6.72 29.17 3.52
C SER A 291 7.22 28.20 4.60
N ASN A 292 6.79 26.94 4.57
CA ASN A 292 7.12 25.97 5.61
C ASN A 292 7.44 24.60 5.00
N MET A 293 8.45 23.92 5.55
CA MET A 293 8.82 22.55 5.23
C MET A 293 9.03 21.78 6.53
N HIS A 294 8.44 20.60 6.61
CA HIS A 294 8.51 19.74 7.79
C HIS A 294 8.36 18.28 7.39
N LEU A 295 8.66 17.36 8.31
CA LEU A 295 8.45 15.93 8.10
C LEU A 295 6.97 15.66 7.85
N TRP A 296 6.66 14.87 6.83
CA TRP A 296 5.29 14.53 6.48
C TRP A 296 4.71 13.61 7.56
N GLY A 297 3.85 14.18 8.40
CA GLY A 297 3.23 13.49 9.52
C GLY A 297 1.76 13.10 9.28
N THR A 298 1.15 12.53 10.30
CA THR A 298 -0.28 12.16 10.27
C THR A 298 -1.19 13.37 10.10
N SER A 299 -0.85 14.52 10.70
CA SER A 299 -1.63 15.77 10.55
C SER A 299 -1.66 16.32 9.12
N ASP A 300 -0.67 15.96 8.30
CA ASP A 300 -0.57 16.39 6.90
C ASP A 300 -1.23 15.38 5.94
N THR A 301 -1.79 14.28 6.44
CA THR A 301 -2.23 13.14 5.62
C THR A 301 -3.74 13.10 5.50
N SER A 302 -4.26 13.17 4.26
CA SER A 302 -5.71 13.08 3.99
C SER A 302 -6.18 11.65 3.69
N GLY A 303 -5.27 10.74 3.37
CA GLY A 303 -5.65 9.37 3.05
C GLY A 303 -4.48 8.42 2.92
N VAL A 304 -4.75 7.18 3.31
CA VAL A 304 -3.86 6.03 3.17
C VAL A 304 -4.66 4.93 2.49
N THR A 305 -4.11 4.38 1.42
CA THR A 305 -4.68 3.20 0.76
C THR A 305 -3.60 2.15 0.63
N THR A 306 -3.94 0.92 0.98
CA THR A 306 -3.11 -0.27 0.82
C THR A 306 -4.02 -1.33 0.23
N THR A 307 -3.61 -1.94 -0.87
CA THR A 307 -4.35 -3.04 -1.50
C THR A 307 -3.90 -4.38 -0.93
N ASN A 308 -4.55 -5.45 -1.38
CA ASN A 308 -4.08 -6.82 -1.17
C ASN A 308 -2.63 -6.99 -1.64
N TYR A 309 -1.94 -7.99 -1.09
CA TYR A 309 -0.54 -8.34 -1.40
C TYR A 309 0.51 -7.35 -0.88
N VAL A 310 0.12 -6.32 -0.14
CA VAL A 310 1.03 -5.31 0.39
C VAL A 310 1.19 -5.47 1.90
N SER A 311 2.43 -5.60 2.36
CA SER A 311 2.82 -5.52 3.77
C SER A 311 3.59 -4.22 4.02
N VAL A 312 3.33 -3.58 5.16
CA VAL A 312 3.97 -2.32 5.53
C VAL A 312 4.50 -2.43 6.95
N THR A 313 5.81 -2.20 7.11
CA THR A 313 6.45 -2.06 8.42
C THR A 313 6.76 -0.59 8.65
N GLU A 314 6.07 0.04 9.60
CA GLU A 314 6.27 1.46 9.93
C GLU A 314 7.24 1.59 11.12
N THR A 315 8.35 2.30 10.95
CA THR A 315 9.19 2.74 12.09
C THR A 315 8.70 4.10 12.62
N ASN A 316 8.28 4.97 11.70
CA ASN A 316 7.52 6.16 12.01
C ASN A 316 6.51 6.43 10.91
N ARG A 317 5.25 6.54 11.32
CA ARG A 317 4.10 6.62 10.43
C ARG A 317 4.29 7.70 9.34
N TYR A 318 4.29 7.25 8.09
CA TYR A 318 4.33 7.99 6.82
C TYR A 318 5.65 8.59 6.34
N TYR A 319 6.64 8.87 7.20
CA TYR A 319 7.95 9.34 6.72
C TYR A 319 9.06 8.26 6.76
N ASN A 320 8.92 7.22 7.59
CA ASN A 320 9.81 6.06 7.63
C ASN A 320 9.00 4.75 7.58
N GLU A 321 8.92 4.13 6.41
CA GLU A 321 8.22 2.85 6.23
C GLU A 321 8.95 1.94 5.24
N THR A 322 8.81 0.63 5.46
CA THR A 322 9.20 -0.40 4.50
C THR A 322 7.93 -0.94 3.86
N VAL A 323 7.86 -0.93 2.53
CA VAL A 323 6.76 -1.48 1.75
C VAL A 323 7.21 -2.74 1.02
N ASN A 324 6.50 -3.83 1.26
CA ASN A 324 6.68 -5.11 0.60
C ASN A 324 5.44 -5.44 -0.21
N ILE A 325 5.63 -5.83 -1.47
CA ILE A 325 4.55 -6.29 -2.35
C ILE A 325 4.87 -7.71 -2.78
N ASN A 326 3.98 -8.66 -2.50
CA ASN A 326 4.15 -10.08 -2.79
C ASN A 326 2.86 -10.68 -3.38
N ILE A 327 2.85 -10.88 -4.69
CA ILE A 327 1.76 -11.55 -5.40
C ILE A 327 2.05 -13.05 -5.36
N PRO A 328 1.14 -13.87 -4.81
CA PRO A 328 1.34 -15.32 -4.64
C PRO A 328 1.50 -16.05 -5.97
#